data_AF-M2PW76-F1
#
_entry.id   AF-M2PW76-F1
#
_cell.length_a   1.000
_cell.length_b   1.000
_cell.length_c   1.000
_cell.angle_alpha   90.00
_cell.angle_beta   90.00
_cell.angle_gamma   90.00
#
_symmetry.space_group_name_H-M   'P 1'
#
loop_
_entity.id
_entity.type
_entity.pdbx_description
1 polymer ?
#
loop_
_entity_poly.entity_id
_entity_poly.type
_entity_poly.pdbx_seq_one_letter_code
_entity_poly.pdbx_strand_id
1 'polypeptide(L)'
;MNDRNDICVGPDKVSGSAYKIVNNRAYHHGTMLIASRLDLLGDLLHTDKDMMDTRGVASVRSPVRNLQQYNPTVTHERFVDAVVDAFRTEYNVNEKVQYVEEDGVAGTIDYIRHGMEELPSWYWAYGQTPEFTYTIQQTFKQGDVTARIHSKHGLILDCTLELPESMPAAQAARLQEFVGKLAGQRYGFADKCALGETIESDEQCKAVWQWLKAKMEA
;
A
#
# COMPACT_ATOMS: atom_id res chain seq x y z
N MET A 1 0.71 18.46 20.54
CA MET A 1 -0.15 17.68 19.63
C MET A 1 -0.82 18.66 18.70
N ASN A 2 -0.92 18.36 17.39
CA ASN A 2 -1.59 19.25 16.43
C ASN A 2 -3.09 18.92 16.32
N ASP A 3 -3.82 19.68 15.50
CA ASP A 3 -5.27 19.52 15.28
C ASP A 3 -5.67 18.16 14.66
N ARG A 4 -4.70 17.37 14.20
CA ARG A 4 -4.90 16.04 13.60
C ARG A 4 -4.48 14.91 14.54
N ASN A 5 -4.23 15.22 15.81
CA ASN A 5 -3.75 14.28 16.83
C ASN A 5 -2.35 13.70 16.55
N ASP A 6 -1.54 14.37 15.72
CA ASP A 6 -0.13 14.03 15.58
C ASP A 6 0.66 14.58 16.77
N ILE A 7 1.68 13.82 17.21
CA ILE A 7 2.66 14.31 18.17
C ILE A 7 3.83 14.92 17.38
N CYS A 8 4.15 16.17 17.72
CA CYS A 8 5.16 16.98 17.03
C CYS A 8 6.16 17.55 18.04
N VAL A 9 7.40 17.74 17.60
CA VAL A 9 8.40 18.56 18.28
C VAL A 9 8.62 19.81 17.42
N GLY A 10 8.09 20.95 17.88
CA GLY A 10 7.99 22.13 17.03
C GLY A 10 7.11 21.85 15.80
N PRO A 11 7.57 22.15 14.56
CA PRO A 11 6.80 21.89 13.34
C PRO A 11 6.86 20.44 12.87
N ASP A 12 7.79 19.64 13.40
CA ASP A 12 8.11 18.32 12.86
C ASP A 12 7.26 17.23 13.51
N LYS A 13 6.57 16.44 12.70
CA LYS A 13 5.84 15.26 13.16
C LYS A 13 6.82 14.14 13.53
N VAL A 14 6.70 13.64 14.76
CA VAL A 14 7.53 12.53 15.27
C VAL A 14 6.72 11.27 15.50
N SER A 15 5.39 11.36 15.52
CA SER A 15 4.49 10.23 15.71
C SER A 15 3.15 10.47 15.03
N GLY A 16 2.60 9.41 14.44
CA GLY A 16 1.23 9.36 13.93
C GLY A 16 0.40 8.33 14.69
N SER A 17 -0.90 8.58 14.75
CA SER A 17 -1.87 7.75 15.48
C SER A 17 -3.00 7.27 14.57
N ALA A 18 -3.56 6.11 14.90
CA ALA A 18 -4.81 5.62 14.34
C ALA A 18 -5.63 4.90 15.42
N TYR A 19 -6.94 4.83 15.18
CA TYR A 19 -7.91 4.36 16.17
C TYR A 19 -8.86 3.37 15.53
N LYS A 20 -9.27 2.36 16.30
CA LYS A 20 -10.34 1.45 15.89
C LYS A 20 -11.22 1.12 17.08
N ILE A 21 -12.53 1.19 16.85
CA ILE A 21 -13.58 0.87 17.81
C ILE A 21 -14.38 -0.29 17.25
N VAL A 22 -14.52 -1.36 18.03
CA VAL A 22 -15.31 -2.55 17.67
C VAL A 22 -16.11 -2.99 18.89
N ASN A 23 -17.43 -2.98 18.77
CA ASN A 23 -18.37 -3.32 19.85
C ASN A 23 -18.02 -2.54 21.14
N ASN A 24 -17.64 -3.25 22.20
CA ASN A 24 -17.34 -2.70 23.51
C ASN A 24 -15.82 -2.49 23.73
N ARG A 25 -15.02 -2.46 22.67
CA ARG A 25 -13.55 -2.32 22.75
C ARG A 25 -13.09 -1.20 21.82
N ALA A 26 -12.11 -0.44 22.29
CA ALA A 26 -11.38 0.53 21.49
C ALA A 26 -9.89 0.27 21.66
N TYR A 27 -9.12 0.40 20.57
CA TYR A 27 -7.67 0.47 20.66
C TYR A 27 -7.15 1.69 19.91
N HIS A 28 -6.19 2.36 20.53
CA HIS A 28 -5.39 3.42 19.95
C HIS A 28 -4.00 2.85 19.74
N HIS A 29 -3.48 2.98 18.52
CA HIS A 29 -2.11 2.63 18.21
C HIS A 29 -1.42 3.80 17.54
N GLY A 30 -0.10 3.89 17.70
CA GLY A 30 0.70 4.92 17.09
C GLY A 30 2.12 4.46 16.84
N THR A 31 2.84 5.25 16.07
CA THR A 31 4.27 5.07 15.81
C THR A 31 5.07 6.08 16.61
N MET A 32 6.39 5.88 16.73
CA MET A 32 7.31 6.91 17.16
C MET A 32 8.59 6.83 16.34
N LEU A 33 8.96 7.93 15.69
CA LEU A 33 10.17 8.04 14.88
C LEU A 33 11.37 8.28 15.81
N ILE A 34 12.01 7.20 16.26
CA ILE A 34 13.20 7.29 17.12
C ILE A 34 14.45 7.58 16.29
N ALA A 35 14.73 6.68 15.33
CA ALA A 35 15.94 6.65 14.51
C ALA A 35 15.69 5.99 13.14
N SER A 36 14.52 6.23 12.55
CA SER A 36 14.10 5.64 11.28
C SER A 36 14.90 6.18 10.08
N ARG A 37 15.08 5.39 9.03
CA ARG A 37 15.66 5.83 7.74
C ARG A 37 14.62 6.66 6.97
N LEU A 38 14.58 7.96 7.25
CA LEU A 38 13.54 8.87 6.73
C LEU A 38 13.66 9.14 5.23
N ASP A 39 14.85 8.99 4.66
CA ASP A 39 15.13 8.99 3.23
C ASP A 39 14.34 7.89 2.52
N LEU A 40 14.50 6.63 2.96
CA LEU A 40 13.79 5.49 2.39
C LEU A 40 12.28 5.56 2.66
N LEU A 41 11.86 6.11 3.80
CA LEU A 41 10.45 6.31 4.10
C LEU A 41 9.82 7.27 3.08
N GLY A 42 10.53 8.34 2.71
CA GLY A 42 10.08 9.29 1.70
C GLY A 42 9.87 8.61 0.35
N ASP A 43 10.84 7.82 -0.09
CA ASP A 43 10.80 7.10 -1.37
C ASP A 43 9.67 6.06 -1.41
N LEU A 44 9.49 5.28 -0.33
CA LEU A 44 8.47 4.23 -0.26
C LEU A 44 7.03 4.75 -0.17
N LEU A 45 6.85 5.98 0.35
CA LEU A 45 5.53 6.61 0.45
C LEU A 45 5.24 7.55 -0.73
N HIS A 46 6.21 7.76 -1.61
CA HIS A 46 6.00 8.50 -2.83
C HIS A 46 5.16 7.66 -3.79
N THR A 47 4.12 8.26 -4.36
CA THR A 47 3.30 7.61 -5.38
C THR A 47 3.14 8.57 -6.54
N ASP A 48 3.52 8.11 -7.74
CA ASP A 48 3.40 8.84 -9.02
C ASP A 48 2.09 8.50 -9.73
N LYS A 49 1.01 8.27 -8.97
CA LYS A 49 -0.30 7.83 -9.47
C LYS A 49 -1.31 8.97 -9.51
N ASP A 50 -0.92 10.11 -10.08
CA ASP A 50 -1.76 11.32 -10.15
C ASP A 50 -3.09 11.12 -10.89
N MET A 51 -3.19 10.08 -11.74
CA MET A 51 -4.38 9.74 -12.53
C MET A 51 -5.17 8.55 -11.98
N MET A 52 -5.01 8.25 -10.69
CA MET A 52 -5.77 7.22 -9.98
C MET A 52 -6.93 7.84 -9.21
N ASP A 53 -8.15 7.57 -9.66
CA ASP A 53 -9.38 7.97 -8.98
C ASP A 53 -9.84 6.85 -8.04
N THR A 54 -9.86 7.10 -6.73
CA THR A 54 -10.18 6.10 -5.70
C THR A 54 -11.10 6.66 -4.62
N ARG A 55 -11.92 5.79 -4.01
CA ARG A 55 -12.76 6.11 -2.86
C ARG A 55 -12.05 6.01 -1.51
N GLY A 56 -10.75 5.72 -1.50
CA GLY A 56 -9.94 5.60 -0.28
C GLY A 56 -9.70 6.93 0.43
N VAL A 57 -9.36 6.88 1.71
CA VAL A 57 -8.92 8.06 2.47
C VAL A 57 -7.48 8.38 2.09
N ALA A 58 -7.25 9.58 1.56
CA ALA A 58 -5.92 10.02 1.18
C ALA A 58 -5.01 10.22 2.40
N SER A 59 -3.73 9.86 2.25
CA SER A 59 -2.72 10.14 3.27
C SER A 59 -2.37 11.63 3.31
N VAL A 60 -2.31 12.22 4.50
CA VAL A 60 -1.94 13.63 4.66
C VAL A 60 -0.43 13.75 4.91
N ARG A 61 0.29 14.29 3.92
CA ARG A 61 1.75 14.49 4.01
C ARG A 61 2.09 15.50 5.11
N SER A 62 3.17 15.23 5.83
CA SER A 62 3.69 16.08 6.90
C SER A 62 5.21 15.99 6.95
N PRO A 63 5.93 17.09 7.21
CA PRO A 63 7.35 17.02 7.55
C PRO A 63 7.56 16.14 8.78
N VAL A 64 8.49 15.19 8.69
CA VAL A 64 8.80 14.25 9.76
C VAL A 64 10.25 14.34 10.19
N ARG A 65 10.51 14.06 11.47
CA ARG A 65 11.86 14.06 12.04
C ARG A 65 12.00 12.95 13.08
N ASN A 66 13.22 12.43 13.22
CA ASN A 66 13.55 11.49 14.29
C ASN A 66 13.76 12.21 15.62
N LEU A 67 13.34 11.62 16.74
CA LEU A 67 13.58 12.15 18.08
C LEU A 67 15.07 12.34 18.37
N GLN A 68 15.94 11.47 17.82
CA GLN A 68 17.39 11.60 17.98
C GLN A 68 17.98 12.92 17.43
N GLN A 69 17.26 13.65 16.58
CA GLN A 69 17.67 14.98 16.11
C GLN A 69 17.55 16.05 17.21
N TYR A 70 16.69 15.85 18.21
CA TYR A 70 16.54 16.75 19.36
C TYR A 70 17.26 16.23 20.59
N ASN A 71 17.30 14.90 20.76
CA ASN A 71 18.03 14.25 21.84
C ASN A 71 18.70 12.96 21.34
N PRO A 72 20.01 13.00 21.03
CA PRO A 72 20.75 11.85 20.50
C PRO A 72 20.77 10.62 21.41
N THR A 73 20.48 10.80 22.71
CA THR A 73 20.51 9.72 23.69
C THR A 73 19.24 8.88 23.72
N VAL A 74 18.20 9.26 23.00
CA VAL A 74 16.94 8.49 22.92
C VAL A 74 17.19 7.19 22.16
N THR A 75 16.82 6.07 22.78
CA THR A 75 16.81 4.73 22.18
C THR A 75 15.40 4.14 22.24
N HIS A 76 15.20 3.01 21.56
CA HIS A 76 13.92 2.30 21.62
C HIS A 76 13.57 1.88 23.05
N GLU A 77 14.53 1.31 23.78
CA GLU A 77 14.37 0.81 25.15
C GLU A 77 13.99 1.95 26.09
N ARG A 78 14.71 3.07 26.02
CA ARG A 78 14.41 4.25 26.85
C ARG A 78 13.04 4.83 26.55
N PHE A 79 12.59 4.77 25.30
CA PHE A 79 11.24 5.20 24.93
C PHE A 79 10.19 4.24 25.50
N VAL A 80 10.39 2.92 25.37
CA VAL A 80 9.48 1.90 25.93
C VAL A 80 9.38 2.04 27.45
N ASP A 81 10.50 2.18 28.15
CA ASP A 81 10.53 2.37 29.61
C ASP A 81 9.74 3.62 30.02
N ALA A 82 9.96 4.74 29.33
CA ALA A 82 9.22 5.99 29.60
C ALA A 82 7.71 5.85 29.37
N VAL A 83 7.29 5.12 28.34
CA VAL A 83 5.86 4.86 28.07
C VAL A 83 5.26 3.94 29.14
N VAL A 84 5.97 2.89 29.54
CA VAL A 84 5.54 1.99 30.62
C VAL A 84 5.39 2.74 31.94
N ASP A 85 6.37 3.56 32.30
CA ASP A 85 6.33 4.35 33.54
C ASP A 85 5.19 5.37 33.55
N ALA A 86 4.97 6.05 32.42
CA ALA A 86 3.83 6.95 32.27
C ALA A 86 2.49 6.21 32.40
N PHE A 87 2.35 5.05 31.75
CA PHE A 87 1.13 4.23 31.84
C PHE A 87 0.87 3.73 33.27
N ARG A 88 1.91 3.24 33.96
CA ARG A 88 1.81 2.81 35.35
C ARG A 88 1.37 3.93 36.28
N THR A 89 1.93 5.12 36.09
CA THR A 89 1.59 6.32 36.87
C THR A 89 0.14 6.71 36.66
N GLU A 90 -0.30 6.77 35.39
CA GLU A 90 -1.66 7.19 35.03
C GLU A 90 -2.74 6.23 35.55
N TYR A 91 -2.51 4.92 35.42
CA TYR A 91 -3.49 3.89 35.76
C TYR A 91 -3.27 3.20 37.11
N ASN A 92 -2.25 3.62 37.86
CA ASN A 92 -1.84 3.03 39.13
C ASN A 92 -1.61 1.50 39.05
N VAL A 93 -0.87 1.08 38.02
CA VAL A 93 -0.54 -0.31 37.69
C VAL A 93 0.90 -0.59 38.10
N ASN A 94 1.19 -1.75 38.71
CA ASN A 94 2.52 -2.11 39.20
C ASN A 94 2.98 -3.51 38.77
N GLU A 95 2.22 -4.13 37.87
CA GLU A 95 2.45 -5.46 37.36
C GLU A 95 3.76 -5.54 36.56
N LYS A 96 4.35 -6.73 36.56
CA LYS A 96 5.55 -7.01 35.76
C LYS A 96 5.19 -6.96 34.27
N VAL A 97 6.03 -6.29 33.49
CA VAL A 97 5.95 -6.33 32.02
C VAL A 97 5.98 -7.77 31.57
N GLN A 98 5.02 -8.14 30.72
CA GLN A 98 4.95 -9.44 30.08
C GLN A 98 5.52 -9.30 28.68
N TYR A 99 6.49 -10.14 28.33
CA TYR A 99 7.03 -10.23 26.98
C TYR A 99 6.23 -11.26 26.21
N VAL A 100 5.86 -10.92 24.98
CA VAL A 100 5.11 -11.79 24.08
C VAL A 100 5.98 -12.05 22.86
N GLU A 101 6.28 -13.31 22.61
CA GLU A 101 7.05 -13.78 21.46
C GLU A 101 6.14 -14.53 20.51
N GLU A 102 6.48 -14.51 19.21
CA GLU A 102 5.69 -15.09 18.14
C GLU A 102 5.58 -16.62 18.24
N ASP A 103 6.69 -17.27 18.60
CA ASP A 103 6.81 -18.71 18.87
C ASP A 103 6.38 -19.10 20.30
N GLY A 104 5.95 -18.12 21.10
CA GLY A 104 5.45 -18.31 22.45
C GLY A 104 4.00 -18.81 22.52
N VAL A 105 3.42 -18.69 23.70
CA VAL A 105 2.03 -19.13 24.00
C VAL A 105 1.01 -18.48 23.05
N ALA A 106 1.26 -17.25 22.58
CA ALA A 106 0.37 -16.56 21.64
C ALA A 106 0.17 -17.35 20.33
N GLY A 107 1.23 -17.99 19.80
CA GLY A 107 1.14 -18.82 18.58
C GLY A 107 0.30 -20.10 18.76
N THR A 108 0.08 -20.53 20.00
CA THR A 108 -0.78 -21.69 20.30
C THR A 108 -2.28 -21.36 20.25
N ILE A 109 -2.64 -20.08 20.29
CA ILE A 109 -4.03 -19.64 20.32
C ILE A 109 -4.59 -19.61 18.90
N ASP A 110 -5.60 -20.44 18.62
CA ASP A 110 -6.13 -20.64 17.26
C ASP A 110 -6.51 -19.33 16.56
N TYR A 111 -7.23 -18.41 17.21
CA TYR A 111 -7.63 -17.16 16.55
C TYR A 111 -6.45 -16.25 16.21
N ILE A 112 -5.37 -16.27 17.01
CA ILE A 112 -4.15 -15.50 16.74
C ILE A 112 -3.44 -16.10 15.53
N ARG A 113 -3.31 -17.43 15.50
CA ARG A 113 -2.69 -18.15 14.37
C ARG A 113 -3.40 -17.87 13.05
N HIS A 114 -4.73 -17.96 13.02
CA HIS A 114 -5.51 -17.60 11.83
C HIS A 114 -5.27 -16.14 11.41
N GLY A 115 -5.21 -15.21 12.36
CA GLY A 115 -4.88 -13.81 12.06
C GLY A 115 -3.47 -13.64 11.49
N MET A 116 -2.48 -14.36 12.02
CA MET A 116 -1.10 -14.33 11.51
C MET A 116 -0.98 -14.91 10.10
N GLU A 117 -1.83 -15.87 9.73
CA GLU A 117 -1.93 -16.40 8.37
C GLU A 117 -2.70 -15.47 7.43
N GLU A 118 -3.76 -14.82 7.92
CA GLU A 118 -4.64 -13.94 7.15
C GLU A 118 -3.98 -12.59 6.81
N LEU A 119 -3.37 -11.93 7.79
CA LEU A 119 -2.82 -10.57 7.65
C LEU A 119 -1.79 -10.41 6.49
N PRO A 120 -0.85 -11.35 6.25
CA PRO A 120 0.05 -11.27 5.11
C PRO A 120 -0.57 -11.78 3.80
N SER A 121 -1.76 -12.39 3.84
CA SER A 121 -2.41 -12.93 2.65
C SER A 121 -2.71 -11.81 1.65
N TRP A 122 -2.66 -12.14 0.36
CA TRP A 122 -2.98 -11.17 -0.70
C TRP A 122 -4.40 -10.60 -0.56
N TYR A 123 -5.35 -11.45 -0.15
CA TYR A 123 -6.75 -11.06 0.03
C TYR A 123 -6.93 -9.99 1.12
N TRP A 124 -6.06 -10.02 2.14
CA TRP A 124 -6.05 -9.00 3.17
C TRP A 124 -5.24 -7.77 2.74
N ALA A 125 -3.98 -7.97 2.34
CA ALA A 125 -3.05 -6.88 2.03
C ALA A 125 -3.48 -6.02 0.83
N TYR A 126 -4.09 -6.64 -0.19
CA TYR A 126 -4.49 -5.98 -1.43
C TYR A 126 -5.99 -6.13 -1.74
N GLY A 127 -6.58 -7.27 -1.36
CA GLY A 127 -7.99 -7.55 -1.63
C GLY A 127 -8.99 -6.64 -0.90
N GLN A 128 -8.54 -5.89 0.10
CA GLN A 128 -9.34 -4.86 0.78
C GLN A 128 -9.29 -3.48 0.09
N THR A 129 -8.53 -3.34 -1.00
CA THR A 129 -8.41 -2.07 -1.72
C THR A 129 -9.79 -1.64 -2.27
N PRO A 130 -10.26 -0.43 -1.96
CA PRO A 130 -11.50 0.11 -2.51
C PRO A 130 -11.48 0.14 -4.04
N GLU A 131 -12.66 0.28 -4.63
CA GLU A 131 -12.80 0.50 -6.07
C GLU A 131 -12.01 1.73 -6.53
N PHE A 132 -11.27 1.58 -7.63
CA PHE A 132 -10.52 2.66 -8.26
C PHE A 132 -10.47 2.52 -9.79
N THR A 133 -10.26 3.64 -10.47
CA THR A 133 -9.88 3.69 -11.89
C THR A 133 -8.48 4.28 -12.02
N TYR A 134 -7.61 3.65 -12.80
CA TYR A 134 -6.30 4.18 -13.13
C TYR A 134 -6.18 4.42 -14.63
N THR A 135 -5.99 5.68 -15.01
CA THR A 135 -5.81 6.08 -16.42
C THR A 135 -4.35 6.42 -16.67
N ILE A 136 -3.73 5.75 -17.63
CA ILE A 136 -2.31 5.94 -17.98
C ILE A 136 -2.16 6.12 -19.48
N GLN A 137 -1.25 7.00 -19.89
CA GLN A 137 -0.96 7.26 -21.29
C GLN A 137 0.53 7.04 -21.57
N GLN A 138 0.83 6.52 -22.75
CA GLN A 138 2.19 6.32 -23.24
C GLN A 138 2.25 6.50 -24.75
N THR A 139 3.26 7.24 -25.21
CA THR A 139 3.57 7.37 -26.64
C THR A 139 4.37 6.16 -27.11
N PHE A 140 3.84 5.43 -28.09
CA PHE A 140 4.52 4.37 -28.82
C PHE A 140 4.87 4.86 -30.24
N LYS A 141 5.65 4.07 -31.00
CA LYS A 141 6.05 4.41 -32.38
C LYS A 141 4.85 4.65 -33.30
N GLN A 142 3.72 4.00 -33.02
CA GLN A 142 2.50 4.05 -33.82
C GLN A 142 1.50 5.12 -33.36
N GLY A 143 1.85 5.86 -32.29
CA GLY A 143 1.02 6.91 -31.70
C GLY A 143 0.80 6.72 -30.20
N ASP A 144 -0.01 7.60 -29.64
CA ASP A 144 -0.35 7.59 -28.22
C ASP A 144 -1.37 6.49 -27.92
N VAL A 145 -1.12 5.76 -26.84
CA VAL A 145 -2.04 4.76 -26.30
C VAL A 145 -2.42 5.17 -24.89
N THR A 146 -3.72 5.26 -24.63
CA THR A 146 -4.27 5.49 -23.30
C THR A 146 -4.92 4.21 -22.81
N ALA A 147 -4.55 3.75 -21.62
CA ALA A 147 -5.17 2.61 -20.98
C ALA A 147 -5.98 3.09 -19.76
N ARG A 148 -7.19 2.56 -19.62
CA ARG A 148 -8.05 2.75 -18.45
C ARG A 148 -8.23 1.40 -17.77
N ILE A 149 -7.72 1.28 -16.55
CA ILE A 149 -7.81 0.06 -15.74
C ILE A 149 -8.78 0.31 -14.61
N HIS A 150 -9.85 -0.48 -14.54
CA HIS A 150 -10.83 -0.41 -13.47
C HIS A 150 -10.65 -1.62 -12.54
N SER A 151 -10.50 -1.37 -11.25
CA SER A 151 -10.21 -2.42 -10.26
C SER A 151 -11.04 -2.26 -8.99
N LYS A 152 -11.39 -3.39 -8.39
CA LYS A 152 -12.08 -3.47 -7.11
C LYS A 152 -11.60 -4.70 -6.35
N HIS A 153 -11.38 -4.57 -5.04
CA HIS A 153 -10.87 -5.65 -4.20
C HIS A 153 -9.55 -6.25 -4.73
N GLY A 154 -8.68 -5.40 -5.27
CA GLY A 154 -7.40 -5.79 -5.87
C GLY A 154 -7.52 -6.59 -7.18
N LEU A 155 -8.72 -6.82 -7.71
CA LEU A 155 -8.94 -7.52 -8.97
C LEU A 155 -9.22 -6.52 -10.09
N ILE A 156 -8.70 -6.76 -11.28
CA ILE A 156 -9.02 -5.99 -12.48
C ILE A 156 -10.43 -6.42 -12.93
N LEU A 157 -11.35 -5.48 -12.98
CA LEU A 157 -12.71 -5.72 -13.48
C LEU A 157 -12.73 -5.61 -15.01
N ASP A 158 -12.14 -4.54 -15.53
CA ASP A 158 -11.99 -4.29 -16.95
C ASP A 158 -10.75 -3.44 -17.24
N CYS A 159 -10.23 -3.57 -18.46
CA CYS A 159 -9.15 -2.75 -18.99
C CYS A 159 -9.50 -2.37 -20.43
N THR A 160 -9.53 -1.08 -20.74
CA THR A 160 -9.79 -0.57 -22.09
C THR A 160 -8.59 0.21 -22.62
N LEU A 161 -8.42 0.17 -23.95
CA LEU A 161 -7.41 0.97 -24.65
C LEU A 161 -8.08 1.97 -25.59
N GLU A 162 -7.63 3.22 -25.53
CA GLU A 162 -7.80 4.20 -26.60
C GLU A 162 -6.54 4.15 -27.46
N LEU A 163 -6.74 3.90 -28.75
CA LEU A 163 -5.68 3.63 -29.72
C LEU A 163 -5.69 4.72 -30.81
N PRO A 164 -4.54 5.02 -31.42
CA PRO A 164 -4.46 6.04 -32.47
C PRO A 164 -5.20 5.56 -33.73
N GLU A 165 -5.89 6.47 -34.41
CA GLU A 165 -6.66 6.17 -35.64
C GLU A 165 -5.78 5.58 -36.77
N SER A 166 -4.48 5.89 -36.77
CA SER A 166 -3.50 5.35 -37.71
C SER A 166 -3.18 3.86 -37.49
N MET A 167 -3.64 3.26 -36.40
CA MET A 167 -3.36 1.86 -36.08
C MET A 167 -4.16 0.91 -36.98
N PRO A 168 -3.52 -0.10 -37.60
CA PRO A 168 -4.24 -1.11 -38.39
C PRO A 168 -5.31 -1.84 -37.57
N ALA A 169 -6.51 -1.99 -38.13
CA ALA A 169 -7.66 -2.60 -37.44
C ALA A 169 -7.36 -4.00 -36.87
N ALA A 170 -6.60 -4.82 -37.58
CA ALA A 170 -6.20 -6.15 -37.11
C ALA A 170 -5.28 -6.08 -35.87
N GLN A 171 -4.43 -5.07 -35.77
CA GLN A 171 -3.56 -4.85 -34.61
C GLN A 171 -4.36 -4.29 -33.43
N ALA A 172 -5.26 -3.34 -33.70
CA ALA A 172 -6.16 -2.80 -32.68
C ALA A 172 -7.03 -3.89 -32.06
N ALA A 173 -7.60 -4.78 -32.88
CA ALA A 173 -8.40 -5.91 -32.40
C ALA A 173 -7.59 -6.86 -31.50
N ARG A 174 -6.34 -7.19 -31.88
CA ARG A 174 -5.46 -8.01 -31.03
C ARG A 174 -5.14 -7.37 -29.70
N LEU A 175 -4.88 -6.06 -29.68
CA LEU A 175 -4.60 -5.32 -28.44
C LEU A 175 -5.83 -5.30 -27.52
N GLN A 176 -7.02 -5.05 -28.07
CA GLN A 176 -8.28 -5.08 -27.30
C GLN A 176 -8.57 -6.47 -26.74
N GLU A 177 -8.38 -7.53 -27.54
CA GLU A 177 -8.54 -8.92 -27.09
C GLU A 177 -7.56 -9.24 -25.95
N PHE A 178 -6.30 -8.82 -26.08
CA PHE A 178 -5.27 -9.00 -25.06
C PHE A 178 -5.64 -8.31 -23.74
N VAL A 179 -6.03 -7.03 -23.75
CA VAL A 179 -6.38 -6.33 -22.50
C VAL A 179 -7.67 -6.87 -21.88
N GLY A 180 -8.59 -7.41 -22.68
CA GLY A 180 -9.77 -8.10 -22.18
C GLY A 180 -9.43 -9.30 -21.29
N LYS A 181 -8.30 -9.98 -21.53
CA LYS A 181 -7.81 -11.11 -20.71
C LYS A 181 -7.25 -10.68 -19.35
N LEU A 182 -7.06 -9.38 -19.11
CA LEU A 182 -6.69 -8.86 -17.79
C LEU A 182 -7.86 -8.91 -16.81
N ALA A 183 -9.10 -8.95 -17.29
CA ALA A 183 -10.27 -9.07 -16.41
C ALA A 183 -10.18 -10.33 -15.54
N GLY A 184 -10.43 -10.18 -14.24
CA GLY A 184 -10.30 -11.22 -13.22
C GLY A 184 -8.89 -11.44 -12.68
N GLN A 185 -7.85 -10.84 -13.29
CA GLN A 185 -6.48 -10.93 -12.77
C GLN A 185 -6.29 -10.02 -11.56
N ARG A 186 -5.27 -10.34 -10.75
CA ARG A 186 -4.85 -9.51 -9.61
C ARG A 186 -4.08 -8.28 -10.13
N TYR A 187 -4.53 -7.09 -9.75
CA TYR A 187 -3.86 -5.84 -10.09
C TYR A 187 -2.43 -5.84 -9.52
N GLY A 188 -1.43 -5.57 -10.35
CA GLY A 188 -0.01 -5.63 -9.97
C GLY A 188 0.60 -7.03 -9.90
N PHE A 189 -0.20 -8.09 -10.09
CA PHE A 189 0.25 -9.49 -10.04
C PHE A 189 -0.28 -10.33 -11.22
N ALA A 190 -0.69 -9.68 -12.31
CA ALA A 190 -1.25 -10.36 -13.47
C ALA A 190 -0.19 -11.26 -14.14
N ASP A 191 -0.55 -12.52 -14.37
CA ASP A 191 0.36 -13.52 -14.95
C ASP A 191 0.37 -13.42 -16.48
N LYS A 192 1.58 -13.34 -17.05
CA LYS A 192 1.78 -13.37 -18.50
C LYS A 192 1.21 -14.66 -19.12
N CYS A 193 1.31 -15.79 -18.43
CA CYS A 193 0.82 -17.09 -18.92
C CYS A 193 -0.69 -17.07 -19.13
N ALA A 194 -1.44 -16.33 -18.32
CA ALA A 194 -2.89 -16.22 -18.45
C ALA A 194 -3.34 -15.36 -19.64
N LEU A 195 -2.40 -14.64 -20.28
CA LEU A 195 -2.69 -13.73 -21.39
C LEU A 195 -2.49 -14.37 -22.78
N GLY A 196 -1.91 -15.57 -22.82
CA GLY A 196 -1.83 -16.46 -24.00
C GLY A 196 -0.75 -16.10 -25.04
N GLU A 197 -0.74 -16.87 -26.15
CA GLU A 197 0.25 -16.77 -27.25
C GLU A 197 0.21 -15.42 -28.00
N THR A 198 -0.86 -14.64 -27.84
CA THR A 198 -1.02 -13.32 -28.47
C THR A 198 0.10 -12.36 -28.06
N ILE A 199 0.53 -12.40 -26.79
CA ILE A 199 1.69 -11.62 -26.35
C ILE A 199 2.97 -12.17 -26.97
N GLU A 200 3.11 -13.47 -27.17
CA GLU A 200 4.38 -14.07 -27.60
C GLU A 200 4.68 -13.84 -29.07
N SER A 201 3.63 -13.72 -29.88
CA SER A 201 3.71 -13.57 -31.34
C SER A 201 3.72 -12.11 -31.83
N ASP A 202 3.26 -11.14 -31.04
CA ASP A 202 3.13 -9.73 -31.47
C ASP A 202 3.98 -8.78 -30.60
N GLU A 203 5.01 -8.15 -31.19
CA GLU A 203 5.91 -7.23 -30.48
C GLU A 203 5.19 -6.03 -29.86
N GLN A 204 4.12 -5.53 -30.49
CA GLN A 204 3.37 -4.40 -29.95
C GLN A 204 2.60 -4.82 -28.70
N CYS A 205 1.99 -6.01 -28.71
CA CYS A 205 1.33 -6.56 -27.52
C CYS A 205 2.32 -6.76 -26.38
N LYS A 206 3.56 -7.20 -26.67
CA LYS A 206 4.64 -7.27 -25.65
C LYS A 206 4.96 -5.91 -25.06
N ALA A 207 5.14 -4.90 -25.92
CA ALA A 207 5.49 -3.55 -25.48
C ALA A 207 4.39 -2.93 -24.60
N VAL A 208 3.13 -3.04 -25.02
CA VAL A 208 1.99 -2.57 -24.23
C VAL A 208 1.88 -3.35 -22.92
N TRP A 209 2.04 -4.68 -22.92
CA TRP A 209 2.04 -5.47 -21.69
C TRP A 209 3.14 -5.05 -20.71
N GLN A 210 4.38 -4.90 -21.17
CA GLN A 210 5.49 -4.48 -20.31
C GLN A 210 5.25 -3.11 -19.69
N TRP A 211 4.69 -2.18 -20.47
CA TRP A 211 4.29 -0.87 -19.99
C TRP A 211 3.18 -0.94 -18.92
N LEU A 212 2.07 -1.65 -19.21
CA LEU A 212 0.97 -1.81 -18.26
C LEU A 212 1.43 -2.48 -16.96
N LYS A 213 2.23 -3.54 -17.07
CA LYS A 213 2.80 -4.26 -15.93
C LYS A 213 3.64 -3.34 -15.06
N ALA A 214 4.58 -2.61 -15.66
CA ALA A 214 5.42 -1.67 -14.92
C ALA A 214 4.60 -0.58 -14.22
N LYS A 215 3.52 -0.09 -14.85
CA LYS A 215 2.63 0.91 -14.24
C LYS A 215 1.74 0.37 -13.11
N MET A 216 1.42 -0.93 -13.12
CA MET A 216 0.65 -1.56 -12.04
C MET A 216 1.54 -1.97 -10.85
N GLU A 217 2.80 -2.31 -11.10
CA GLU A 217 3.77 -2.75 -10.08
C GLU A 217 4.48 -1.60 -9.35
N ALA A 218 4.59 -0.43 -9.99
CA ALA A 218 5.01 0.83 -9.36
C ALA A 218 3.95 1.35 -8.39
#